data_AF-A0A133NE46-F1
#
_entry.id   AF-A0A133NE46-F1
#
_cell.length_a   1.000
_cell.length_b   1.000
_cell.length_c   1.000
_cell.angle_alpha   90.00
_cell.angle_beta   90.00
_cell.angle_gamma   90.00
#
_symmetry.space_group_name_H-M   'P 1'
#
loop_
_entity.id
_entity.type
_entity.pdbx_description
1 polymer ?
#
loop_
_entity_poly.entity_id
_entity_poly.type
_entity_poly.pdbx_seq_one_letter_code
_entity_poly.pdbx_strand_id
1 'polypeptide(L)'
;MEKTYNHEDALEKAKEEIALKNGEELTVETDNDSLVRKVTLQDGQVITFDFGKLTGNSIVDIKKKYAKLRKRNASMIEEFDDFYYMLVAEYTSGTHYEKFLKLAYRDFAKVRNVVRDFLGEED
;
A
#
# COMPACT_ATOMS: atom_id res chain seq x y z
N MET A 1 19.06 -14.63 -36.76
CA MET A 1 18.36 -15.27 -35.63
C MET A 1 17.77 -14.14 -34.79
N GLU A 2 16.51 -13.77 -35.06
CA GLU A 2 15.80 -12.81 -34.22
C GLU A 2 15.41 -13.52 -32.92
N LYS A 3 15.95 -13.06 -31.79
CA LYS A 3 15.52 -13.54 -30.48
C LYS A 3 14.16 -12.90 -30.21
N THR A 4 13.09 -13.65 -30.42
CA THR A 4 11.74 -13.28 -30.00
C THR A 4 11.77 -13.14 -28.48
N TYR A 5 11.66 -11.91 -28.00
CA TYR A 5 11.50 -11.63 -26.58
C TYR A 5 10.12 -12.15 -26.17
N ASN A 6 10.10 -13.21 -25.36
CA ASN A 6 8.87 -13.76 -24.80
C ASN A 6 8.59 -13.07 -23.46
N HIS A 7 7.66 -12.12 -23.48
CA HIS A 7 7.29 -11.31 -22.31
C HIS A 7 6.73 -12.16 -21.16
N GLU A 8 6.06 -13.27 -21.46
CA GLU A 8 5.49 -14.18 -20.46
C GLU A 8 6.58 -14.87 -19.65
N ASP A 9 7.65 -15.32 -20.32
CA ASP A 9 8.79 -16.02 -19.73
C ASP A 9 9.63 -15.08 -18.84
N ALA A 10 9.66 -13.79 -19.19
CA ALA A 10 10.32 -12.74 -18.39
C ALA A 10 9.51 -12.41 -17.12
N LEU A 11 8.19 -12.39 -17.20
CA LEU A 11 7.28 -12.17 -16.06
C LEU A 11 7.32 -13.35 -15.08
N GLU A 12 7.40 -14.58 -15.58
CA GLU A 12 7.47 -15.78 -14.74
C GLU A 12 8.77 -15.85 -13.93
N LYS A 13 9.91 -15.56 -14.56
CA LYS A 13 11.20 -15.44 -13.85
C LYS A 13 11.21 -14.31 -12.83
N ALA A 14 10.61 -13.16 -13.14
CA ALA A 14 10.50 -12.06 -12.20
C ALA A 14 9.63 -12.45 -10.98
N LYS A 15 8.52 -13.18 -11.19
CA LYS A 15 7.67 -13.70 -10.12
C LYS A 15 8.41 -14.71 -9.24
N GLU A 16 9.16 -15.64 -9.84
CA GLU A 16 9.97 -16.62 -9.10
C GLU A 16 11.09 -15.96 -8.28
N GLU A 17 11.79 -14.96 -8.82
CA GLU A 17 12.83 -14.22 -8.10
C GLU A 17 12.28 -13.41 -6.92
N ILE A 18 11.07 -12.88 -7.04
CA ILE A 18 10.37 -12.15 -5.95
C ILE A 18 9.92 -13.14 -4.86
N ALA A 19 9.38 -14.30 -5.25
CA ALA A 19 8.96 -15.35 -4.33
C ALA A 19 10.12 -15.96 -3.53
N LEU A 20 11.32 -16.06 -4.13
CA LEU A 20 12.51 -16.58 -3.46
C LEU A 20 13.12 -15.58 -2.44
N LYS A 21 12.94 -14.27 -2.66
CA LYS A 21 13.47 -13.21 -1.77
C LYS A 21 12.55 -12.89 -0.60
N ASN A 22 11.23 -13.07 -0.74
CA ASN A 22 10.26 -12.71 0.27
C ASN A 22 9.37 -13.91 0.61
N GLY A 23 9.78 -14.67 1.63
CA GLY A 23 8.95 -15.72 2.24
C GLY A 23 7.73 -15.16 2.96
N GLU A 24 6.70 -14.80 2.20
CA GLU A 24 5.26 -14.81 2.52
C GLU A 24 4.56 -14.26 1.27
N GLU A 25 3.70 -15.07 0.65
CA GLU A 25 2.92 -14.71 -0.52
C GLU A 25 2.13 -13.42 -0.27
N LEU A 26 2.57 -12.33 -0.89
CA LEU A 26 1.73 -11.17 -1.14
C LEU A 26 0.91 -11.51 -2.39
N THR A 27 -0.23 -12.20 -2.23
CA THR A 27 -1.18 -12.42 -3.32
C THR A 27 -1.87 -11.09 -3.63
N VAL A 28 -1.19 -10.25 -4.42
CA VAL A 28 -1.81 -9.07 -5.04
C VAL A 28 -2.62 -9.60 -6.22
N GLU A 29 -3.85 -10.05 -5.96
CA GLU A 29 -4.81 -10.37 -7.01
C GLU A 29 -5.08 -9.10 -7.81
N THR A 30 -4.54 -9.03 -9.03
CA THR A 30 -4.72 -7.90 -9.94
C THR A 30 -6.03 -8.10 -10.71
N ASP A 31 -7.16 -7.95 -10.02
CA ASP A 31 -8.47 -7.80 -10.67
C ASP A 31 -8.51 -6.42 -11.33
N ASN A 32 -8.31 -6.35 -12.66
CA ASN A 32 -8.60 -5.32 -13.70
C ASN A 32 -8.98 -3.84 -13.39
N ASP A 33 -8.83 -3.35 -12.17
CA ASP A 33 -8.91 -1.96 -11.76
C ASP A 33 -7.61 -1.68 -11.01
N SER A 34 -6.65 -1.04 -11.68
CA SER A 34 -5.27 -0.85 -11.20
C SER A 34 -5.17 -0.15 -9.84
N LEU A 35 -6.29 0.43 -9.37
CA LEU A 35 -6.40 1.23 -8.16
C LEU A 35 -6.97 0.46 -6.96
N VAL A 36 -7.40 -0.80 -7.11
CA VAL A 36 -7.86 -1.62 -5.98
C VAL A 36 -6.77 -2.60 -5.55
N ARG A 37 -6.38 -2.58 -4.27
CA ARG A 37 -5.40 -3.53 -3.70
C ARG A 37 -6.00 -4.26 -2.51
N LYS A 38 -5.70 -5.55 -2.39
CA LYS A 38 -6.12 -6.38 -1.24
C LYS A 38 -4.89 -6.80 -0.43
N VAL A 39 -5.03 -6.83 0.89
CA VAL A 39 -4.02 -7.35 1.83
C VAL A 39 -4.67 -8.38 2.73
N THR A 40 -4.10 -9.57 2.78
CA THR A 40 -4.50 -10.62 3.72
C THR A 40 -3.59 -10.56 4.95
N LEU A 41 -4.20 -10.37 6.11
CA LEU A 41 -3.55 -10.38 7.42
C LEU A 41 -3.26 -11.82 7.88
N GLN A 42 -2.41 -11.97 8.89
CA GLN A 42 -2.05 -13.29 9.43
C GLN A 42 -3.25 -14.05 10.04
N ASP A 43 -4.25 -13.34 10.53
CA ASP A 43 -5.49 -13.92 11.08
C ASP A 43 -6.51 -14.32 10.01
N GLY A 44 -6.18 -14.15 8.72
CA GLY A 44 -7.04 -14.44 7.58
C GLY A 44 -8.00 -13.32 7.22
N GLN A 45 -7.99 -12.18 7.93
CA GLN A 45 -8.77 -11.01 7.54
C GLN A 45 -8.22 -10.41 6.24
N VAL A 46 -9.11 -10.11 5.30
CA VAL A 46 -8.76 -9.43 4.05
C VAL A 46 -9.18 -7.96 4.14
N ILE A 47 -8.22 -7.06 3.91
CA ILE A 47 -8.44 -5.62 3.85
C ILE A 47 -8.36 -5.19 2.39
N THR A 48 -9.41 -4.53 1.91
CA THR A 48 -9.46 -3.99 0.55
C THR A 48 -9.22 -2.48 0.62
N PHE A 49 -8.26 -2.00 -0.16
CA PHE A 49 -7.94 -0.61 -0.36
C PHE A 49 -8.40 -0.19 -1.75
N ASP A 50 -9.32 0.76 -1.80
CA ASP A 50 -9.80 1.37 -3.04
C ASP A 50 -9.15 2.75 -3.17
N PHE A 51 -8.04 2.79 -3.90
CA PHE A 51 -7.29 4.02 -4.15
C PHE A 51 -7.96 4.90 -5.21
N GLY A 52 -8.94 4.40 -5.97
CA GLY A 52 -9.73 5.19 -6.91
C GLY A 52 -10.55 6.28 -6.23
N LYS A 53 -10.76 6.16 -4.91
CA LYS A 53 -11.37 7.21 -4.07
C LYS A 53 -10.45 8.39 -3.79
N LEU A 54 -9.13 8.23 -3.95
CA LEU A 54 -8.19 9.31 -3.68
C LEU A 54 -8.29 10.39 -4.75
N THR A 55 -8.50 11.61 -4.29
CA THR A 55 -8.51 12.83 -5.08
C THR A 55 -7.54 13.84 -4.46
N GLY A 56 -7.16 14.87 -5.19
CA GLY A 56 -6.34 15.95 -4.61
C GLY A 56 -6.96 16.56 -3.35
N ASN A 57 -8.29 16.71 -3.31
CA ASN A 57 -9.00 17.22 -2.14
C ASN A 57 -8.92 16.26 -0.95
N SER A 58 -9.07 14.95 -1.17
CA SER A 58 -8.95 13.98 -0.07
C SER A 58 -7.53 13.95 0.49
N ILE A 59 -6.51 14.06 -0.35
CA ILE A 59 -5.11 14.17 0.10
C ILE A 59 -4.91 15.41 0.99
N VAL A 60 -5.42 16.57 0.57
CA VAL A 60 -5.37 17.80 1.37
C VAL A 60 -6.07 17.62 2.72
N ASP A 61 -7.23 16.96 2.75
CA ASP A 61 -7.97 16.74 3.99
C ASP A 61 -7.29 15.72 4.91
N ILE A 62 -6.67 14.67 4.36
CA ILE A 62 -5.83 13.73 5.10
C ILE A 62 -4.63 14.47 5.72
N LYS A 63 -3.94 15.34 4.97
CA LYS A 63 -2.83 16.18 5.48
C LYS A 63 -3.30 17.12 6.60
N LYS A 64 -4.47 17.74 6.48
CA LYS A 64 -5.06 18.53 7.57
C LYS A 64 -5.35 17.69 8.82
N LYS A 65 -5.89 16.47 8.65
CA LYS A 65 -6.16 15.53 9.77
C LYS A 65 -4.84 15.13 10.43
N TYR A 66 -3.82 14.79 9.65
CA TYR A 66 -2.48 14.47 10.12
C TYR A 66 -1.89 15.61 10.97
N ALA A 67 -1.88 16.84 10.45
CA ALA A 67 -1.36 18.01 11.16
C ALA A 67 -2.06 18.26 12.51
N LYS A 68 -3.39 18.10 12.55
CA LYS A 68 -4.18 18.20 13.79
C LYS A 68 -3.79 17.14 14.83
N LEU A 69 -3.59 15.90 14.40
CA LEU A 69 -3.29 14.77 15.28
C LEU A 69 -1.84 14.79 15.79
N ARG A 70 -0.87 15.18 14.95
CA ARG A 70 0.55 15.21 15.34
C ARG A 70 0.94 16.36 16.27
N LYS A 71 0.08 17.40 16.44
CA LYS A 71 0.27 18.56 17.35
C LYS A 71 1.68 19.20 17.33
N ARG A 72 2.44 19.08 16.23
CA ARG A 72 3.80 19.60 16.12
C ARG A 72 4.16 19.85 14.67
N ASN A 73 4.80 20.99 14.39
CA ASN A 73 5.38 21.35 13.10
C ASN A 73 6.34 20.24 12.65
N ALA A 74 5.86 19.28 11.87
CA ALA A 74 6.65 18.13 11.46
C ALA A 74 7.57 18.58 10.31
N SER A 75 8.85 18.77 10.62
CA SER A 75 9.91 19.00 9.62
C SER A 75 10.36 17.72 8.90
N MET A 76 9.67 16.60 9.13
CA MET A 76 9.87 15.36 8.38
C MET A 76 8.89 15.33 7.23
N ILE A 77 9.38 15.03 6.02
CA ILE A 77 8.61 14.90 4.79
C ILE A 77 7.41 13.98 5.09
N GLU A 78 6.20 14.54 5.09
CA GLU A 78 4.97 13.88 5.57
C GLU A 78 4.69 12.58 4.80
N GLU A 79 5.17 12.52 3.56
CA GLU A 79 5.11 11.38 2.65
C GLU A 79 6.08 10.24 3.04
N PHE A 80 6.80 10.32 4.16
CA PHE A 80 7.57 9.21 4.74
C PHE A 80 7.16 8.90 6.20
N ASP A 81 6.09 9.51 6.71
CA ASP A 81 5.57 9.17 8.04
C ASP A 81 4.63 7.96 7.94
N ASP A 82 5.00 6.86 8.58
CA ASP A 82 4.16 5.68 8.75
C ASP A 82 2.75 6.02 9.26
N PHE A 83 2.62 7.04 10.11
CA PHE A 83 1.32 7.50 10.57
C PHE A 83 0.47 8.15 9.47
N TYR A 84 1.09 8.90 8.55
CA TYR A 84 0.39 9.47 7.39
C TYR A 84 -0.16 8.35 6.51
N TYR A 85 0.61 7.29 6.26
CA TYR A 85 0.13 6.13 5.50
C TYR A 85 -1.08 5.45 6.16
N MET A 86 -1.16 5.41 7.49
CA MET A 86 -2.32 4.83 8.16
C MET A 86 -3.59 5.69 8.00
N LEU A 87 -3.44 7.00 7.85
CA LEU A 87 -4.59 7.89 7.57
C LEU A 87 -5.06 7.74 6.12
N VAL A 88 -4.14 7.51 5.17
CA VAL A 88 -4.49 7.16 3.79
C VAL A 88 -5.16 5.78 3.75
N ALA A 89 -4.61 4.79 4.45
CA ALA A 89 -5.18 3.45 4.60
C ALA A 89 -6.62 3.51 5.13
N GLU A 90 -6.88 4.36 6.12
CA GLU A 90 -8.24 4.56 6.63
C GLU A 90 -9.18 5.09 5.56
N TYR A 91 -8.74 6.09 4.80
CA TYR A 91 -9.58 6.70 3.77
C TYR A 91 -9.93 5.70 2.66
N THR A 92 -8.96 4.89 2.22
CA THR A 92 -9.13 3.98 1.09
C THR A 92 -9.80 2.65 1.46
N SER A 93 -9.70 2.21 2.72
CA SER A 93 -10.33 0.97 3.20
C SER A 93 -11.60 1.17 4.03
N GLY A 94 -11.86 2.39 4.51
CA GLY A 94 -12.89 2.68 5.51
C GLY A 94 -12.58 2.14 6.92
N THR A 95 -11.40 1.57 7.16
CA THR A 95 -11.00 1.02 8.45
C THR A 95 -10.22 2.06 9.26
N HIS A 96 -10.69 2.38 10.49
CA HIS A 96 -10.05 3.42 11.31
C HIS A 96 -8.55 3.21 11.54
N TYR A 97 -7.74 4.27 11.44
CA TYR A 97 -6.27 4.20 11.45
C TYR A 97 -5.69 3.48 12.68
N GLU A 98 -6.33 3.62 13.84
CA GLU A 98 -5.89 2.98 15.08
C GLU A 98 -5.89 1.45 15.02
N LYS A 99 -6.75 0.85 14.18
CA LYS A 99 -6.75 -0.60 13.99
C LYS A 99 -5.45 -1.04 13.34
N PHE A 100 -4.98 -0.31 12.34
CA PHE A 100 -3.70 -0.60 11.69
C PHE A 100 -2.51 -0.41 12.62
N LEU A 101 -2.51 0.65 13.44
CA LEU A 101 -1.44 0.89 14.44
C LEU A 101 -1.35 -0.20 15.51
N LYS A 102 -2.43 -0.96 15.73
CA LYS A 102 -2.48 -2.08 16.69
C LYS A 102 -2.15 -3.43 16.06
N LEU A 103 -1.90 -3.49 14.75
CA LEU A 103 -1.51 -4.73 14.07
C LEU A 103 -0.13 -5.19 14.53
N ALA A 104 0.09 -6.50 14.44
CA ALA A 104 1.43 -7.06 14.55
C ALA A 104 2.35 -6.47 13.47
N TYR A 105 3.65 -6.35 13.75
CA TYR A 105 4.58 -5.65 12.87
C TYR A 105 4.55 -6.15 11.41
N ARG A 106 4.43 -7.47 11.18
CA ARG A 106 4.34 -8.03 9.82
C ARG A 106 3.12 -7.51 9.06
N ASP A 107 1.96 -7.55 9.68
CA ASP A 107 0.70 -7.09 9.09
C ASP A 107 0.67 -5.57 8.93
N PHE A 108 1.19 -4.84 9.93
CA PHE A 108 1.41 -3.41 9.83
C PHE A 108 2.30 -3.06 8.62
N ALA A 109 3.42 -3.76 8.45
CA ALA A 109 4.34 -3.54 7.34
C ALA A 109 3.69 -3.83 5.98
N LYS A 110 2.83 -4.85 5.88
CA LYS A 110 2.04 -5.13 4.66
C LYS A 110 1.15 -3.96 4.29
N VAL A 111 0.34 -3.47 5.25
CA VAL A 111 -0.55 -2.31 5.04
C VAL A 111 0.25 -1.06 4.65
N ARG A 112 1.31 -0.76 5.41
CA ARG A 112 2.20 0.38 5.14
C ARG A 112 2.79 0.32 3.73
N ASN A 113 3.35 -0.83 3.35
CA ASN A 113 4.01 -0.99 2.05
C ASN A 113 3.01 -0.80 0.91
N VAL A 114 1.81 -1.38 1.00
CA VAL A 114 0.77 -1.22 -0.04
C VAL A 114 0.40 0.24 -0.27
N VAL A 115 0.26 1.02 0.79
CA VAL A 115 -0.03 2.46 0.69
C VAL A 115 1.16 3.25 0.19
N ARG A 116 2.36 3.00 0.71
CA ARG A 116 3.60 3.66 0.26
C ARG A 116 3.83 3.43 -1.23
N ASP A 117 3.74 2.17 -1.66
CA ASP A 117 4.05 1.78 -3.02
C ASP A 117 3.06 2.44 -3.99
N PHE A 118 1.78 2.54 -3.63
CA PHE A 118 0.80 3.31 -4.42
C PHE A 118 1.13 4.81 -4.50
N LEU A 119 1.53 5.43 -3.39
CA LEU A 119 1.84 6.88 -3.36
C LEU A 119 3.18 7.23 -4.03
N GLY A 120 4.08 6.26 -4.13
CA GLY A 120 5.41 6.41 -4.72
C GLY A 120 5.51 5.94 -6.18
N GLU A 121 4.42 5.44 -6.77
CA GLU A 121 4.35 5.17 -8.21
C GLU A 121 4.43 6.50 -8.96
N GLU A 122 5.61 6.79 -9.52
CA GLU A 122 5.78 7.82 -10.55
C GLU A 122 5.25 7.25 -11.88
N ASP A 123 4.37 7.99 -12.57
CA ASP A 123 3.89 7.68 -13.92
C ASP A 123 5.04 7.56 -14.95
#